data_AF-A0A2M8Z2Z3-F1
#
_entry.id   AF-A0A2M8Z2Z3-F1
#
_cell.length_a   1.000
_cell.length_b   1.000
_cell.length_c   1.000
_cell.angle_alpha   90.00
_cell.angle_beta   90.00
_cell.angle_gamma   90.00
#
_symmetry.space_group_name_H-M   'P 1'
#
loop_
_entity.id
_entity.type
_entity.pdbx_description
1 polymer ?
#
loop_
_entity_poly.entity_id
_entity_poly.type
_entity_poly.pdbx_seq_one_letter_code
_entity_poly.pdbx_strand_id
1 'polypeptide(L)'
;MTREQAKKNLIALGVAEPTDEQITGYLNQHNGEVKKVQEDADKWKKEAEKAEELQAKLDGIEQQNLTDLEKEKKAREAAEKNAADLQKQLTQSAVEGIFAKANLSGEEFAGMMGALSALDMEAAKTSAEAFVTGISKRDEANKTQWQKEIFDKTPNPGAGDPPANTDPGKKSAAAEYAKQYSQNKNPQPVATPIAGAQPGTLI
;
A
#
# COMPACT_ATOMS: atom_id res chain seq x y z
N MET A 1 -28.05 -76.54 23.36
CA MET A 1 -28.64 -77.76 22.76
C MET A 1 -28.98 -78.73 23.87
N THR A 2 -30.08 -79.50 23.75
CA THR A 2 -30.50 -80.50 24.75
C THR A 2 -30.02 -81.91 24.36
N ARG A 3 -30.02 -82.85 25.32
CA ARG A 3 -29.69 -84.28 25.07
C ARG A 3 -30.56 -84.90 23.97
N GLU A 4 -31.86 -84.62 23.95
CA GLU A 4 -32.73 -85.13 22.90
C GLU A 4 -32.42 -84.54 21.52
N GLN A 5 -32.04 -83.26 21.47
CA GLN A 5 -31.64 -82.62 20.21
C GLN A 5 -30.30 -83.19 19.71
N ALA A 6 -29.35 -83.43 20.60
CA ALA A 6 -28.09 -84.10 20.27
C ALA A 6 -28.31 -85.52 19.74
N LYS A 7 -29.21 -86.30 20.37
CA LYS A 7 -29.59 -87.63 19.90
C LYS A 7 -30.21 -87.59 18.50
N LYS A 8 -31.15 -86.67 18.25
CA LYS A 8 -31.77 -86.48 16.93
C LYS A 8 -30.75 -86.10 15.85
N ASN A 9 -29.81 -85.21 16.17
CA ASN A 9 -28.75 -84.80 15.25
C ASN A 9 -27.80 -85.96 14.93
N LEU A 10 -27.39 -86.75 15.92
CA LEU A 10 -26.53 -87.92 15.70
C LEU A 10 -27.23 -88.99 14.84
N ILE A 11 -28.52 -89.22 15.04
CA ILE A 11 -29.32 -90.10 14.17
C ILE A 11 -29.39 -89.55 12.75
N ALA A 12 -29.62 -88.24 12.59
CA ALA A 12 -29.63 -87.59 11.28
C ALA A 12 -28.26 -87.63 10.56
N LEU A 13 -27.17 -87.69 11.32
CA LEU A 13 -25.79 -87.87 10.82
C LEU A 13 -25.45 -89.34 10.54
N GLY A 14 -26.39 -90.28 10.73
CA GLY A 14 -26.23 -91.69 10.36
C GLY A 14 -25.93 -92.65 11.52
N VAL A 15 -25.95 -92.19 12.77
CA VAL A 15 -25.77 -93.05 13.95
C VAL A 15 -27.13 -93.64 14.36
N ALA A 16 -27.44 -94.86 13.93
CA ALA A 16 -28.75 -95.50 14.12
C ALA A 16 -29.18 -95.63 15.59
N GLU A 17 -28.23 -95.94 16.50
CA GLU A 17 -28.48 -96.04 17.94
C GLU A 17 -27.35 -95.35 18.72
N PRO A 18 -27.43 -94.01 18.92
CA PRO A 18 -26.36 -93.26 19.57
C PRO A 18 -26.22 -93.64 21.04
N THR A 19 -25.00 -93.94 21.48
CA THR A 19 -24.70 -94.23 22.88
C THR A 19 -24.69 -92.97 23.73
N ASP A 20 -24.88 -93.12 25.05
CA ASP A 20 -24.84 -91.98 25.99
C ASP A 20 -23.50 -91.23 25.97
N GLU A 21 -22.39 -91.94 25.71
CA GLU A 21 -21.07 -91.33 25.53
C GLU A 21 -20.98 -90.51 24.24
N GLN A 22 -21.52 -91.00 23.12
CA GLN A 22 -21.58 -90.25 21.86
C GLN A 22 -22.44 -88.99 21.98
N ILE A 23 -23.60 -89.11 22.66
CA ILE A 23 -24.49 -87.97 22.94
C ILE A 23 -23.79 -86.93 23.83
N THR A 24 -23.09 -87.38 24.87
CA THR A 24 -22.35 -86.50 25.79
C THR A 24 -21.17 -85.81 25.08
N GLY A 25 -20.42 -86.55 24.27
CA GLY A 25 -19.32 -86.01 23.47
C GLY A 25 -19.78 -84.93 22.49
N TYR A 26 -20.87 -85.19 21.76
CA TYR A 26 -21.45 -84.23 20.82
C TYR A 26 -21.96 -82.95 21.52
N LEU A 27 -22.63 -83.09 22.67
CA LEU A 27 -23.06 -81.94 23.48
C LEU A 27 -21.88 -81.10 23.97
N ASN A 28 -20.82 -81.75 24.45
CA ASN A 28 -19.64 -81.05 24.96
C ASN A 28 -18.90 -80.33 23.83
N GLN A 29 -18.77 -80.96 22.66
CA GLN A 29 -18.18 -80.33 21.49
C GLN A 29 -19.02 -79.12 21.05
N HIS A 30 -20.32 -79.29 20.87
CA HIS A 30 -21.22 -78.20 20.48
C HIS A 30 -21.17 -77.04 21.48
N ASN A 31 -21.19 -77.32 22.79
CA ASN A 31 -21.11 -76.28 23.80
C ASN A 31 -19.74 -75.59 23.82
N GLY A 32 -18.65 -76.30 23.53
CA GLY A 32 -17.31 -75.73 23.37
C GLY A 32 -17.23 -74.79 22.16
N GLU A 33 -17.80 -75.19 21.03
CA GLU A 33 -17.86 -74.37 19.82
C GLU A 33 -18.72 -73.12 20.02
N VAL A 34 -19.90 -73.25 20.65
CA VAL A 34 -20.77 -72.10 20.97
C VAL A 34 -20.06 -71.10 21.88
N LYS A 35 -19.35 -71.57 22.91
CA LYS A 35 -18.57 -70.68 23.79
C LYS A 35 -17.49 -69.94 23.02
N LYS A 36 -16.74 -70.64 22.17
CA LYS A 36 -15.69 -70.03 21.35
C LYS A 36 -16.26 -68.99 20.39
N VAL A 37 -17.39 -69.28 19.74
CA VAL A 37 -18.06 -68.32 18.85
C VAL A 37 -18.58 -67.11 19.61
N GLN A 38 -19.09 -67.27 20.84
CA GLN A 38 -19.49 -66.16 21.69
C GLN A 38 -18.29 -65.29 22.10
N GLU A 39 -17.19 -65.91 22.52
CA GLU A 39 -15.94 -65.20 22.86
C GLU A 39 -15.38 -64.41 21.66
N ASP A 40 -15.38 -65.03 20.47
CA ASP A 40 -14.97 -64.37 19.24
C ASP A 40 -15.95 -63.22 18.92
N ALA A 41 -17.26 -63.43 18.98
CA ALA A 41 -18.26 -62.39 18.73
C ALA A 41 -18.11 -61.18 19.67
N ASP A 42 -17.88 -61.42 20.97
CA ASP A 42 -17.65 -60.36 21.95
C ASP A 42 -16.34 -59.60 21.67
N LYS A 43 -15.30 -60.30 21.21
CA LYS A 43 -14.04 -59.69 20.79
C LYS A 43 -14.24 -58.81 19.55
N TRP A 44 -14.90 -59.31 18.52
CA TRP A 44 -15.18 -58.56 17.30
C TRP A 44 -16.05 -57.34 17.58
N LYS A 45 -17.03 -57.46 18.49
CA LYS A 45 -17.86 -56.34 18.92
C LYS A 45 -17.04 -55.25 19.59
N LYS A 46 -16.15 -55.60 20.53
CA LYS A 46 -15.25 -54.62 21.17
C LYS A 46 -14.30 -53.95 20.18
N GLU A 47 -13.78 -54.71 19.22
CA GLU A 47 -12.89 -54.15 18.19
C GLU A 47 -13.65 -53.19 17.26
N ALA A 48 -14.90 -53.53 16.92
CA ALA A 48 -15.78 -52.66 16.14
C ALA A 48 -16.11 -51.36 16.88
N GLU A 49 -16.49 -51.44 18.17
CA GLU A 49 -16.74 -50.25 19.00
C GLU A 49 -15.50 -49.35 19.09
N LYS A 50 -14.32 -49.94 19.25
CA LYS A 50 -13.05 -49.20 19.28
C LYS A 50 -12.71 -48.56 17.93
N ALA A 51 -12.98 -49.25 16.82
CA ALA A 51 -12.78 -48.72 15.48
C ALA A 51 -13.72 -47.53 15.21
N GLU A 52 -14.99 -47.62 15.60
CA GLU A 52 -15.96 -46.52 15.49
C GLU A 52 -15.51 -45.31 16.33
N GLU A 53 -15.02 -45.51 17.55
CA GLU A 53 -14.51 -44.43 18.39
C GLU A 53 -13.29 -43.72 17.77
N LEU A 54 -12.37 -44.48 17.18
CA LEU A 54 -11.21 -43.94 16.49
C LEU A 54 -11.61 -43.15 15.23
N GLN A 55 -12.57 -43.66 14.46
CA GLN A 55 -13.09 -42.97 13.29
C GLN A 55 -13.74 -41.64 13.68
N ALA A 56 -14.59 -41.64 14.71
CA ALA A 56 -15.22 -40.41 15.20
C ALA A 56 -14.20 -39.35 15.67
N LYS A 57 -13.09 -39.79 16.28
CA LYS A 57 -11.99 -38.88 16.66
C LYS A 57 -11.27 -38.29 15.46
N LEU A 58 -11.01 -39.08 14.42
CA LEU A 58 -10.37 -38.61 13.19
C LEU A 58 -11.25 -37.59 12.46
N ASP A 59 -12.54 -37.91 12.28
CA ASP A 59 -13.50 -37.02 11.63
C ASP A 59 -13.61 -35.68 12.39
N GLY A 60 -13.60 -35.74 13.73
CA GLY A 60 -13.60 -34.54 14.59
C GLY A 60 -12.34 -33.68 14.43
N ILE A 61 -11.15 -34.30 14.36
CA ILE A 61 -9.89 -33.58 14.14
C ILE A 61 -9.87 -32.94 12.75
N GLU A 62 -10.33 -33.66 11.72
CA GLU A 62 -10.37 -33.15 10.35
C GLU A 62 -11.31 -31.94 10.23
N GLN A 63 -12.51 -32.01 10.83
CA GLN A 63 -13.44 -30.87 10.88
C GLN A 63 -12.88 -29.66 11.63
N GLN A 64 -12.20 -29.87 12.76
CA GLN A 64 -11.56 -28.78 13.51
C GLN A 64 -10.44 -28.13 12.68
N ASN A 65 -9.58 -28.93 12.07
CA ASN A 65 -8.49 -28.43 11.22
C ASN A 65 -9.02 -27.64 10.02
N LEU A 66 -10.10 -28.09 9.37
CA LEU A 66 -10.75 -27.34 8.28
C LEU A 66 -11.24 -25.97 8.77
N THR A 67 -11.90 -25.93 9.93
CA THR A 67 -12.43 -24.68 10.52
C THR A 67 -11.30 -23.70 10.89
N ASP A 68 -10.20 -24.20 11.45
CA ASP A 68 -9.07 -23.35 11.82
C ASP A 68 -8.29 -22.87 10.59
N LEU A 69 -8.17 -23.69 9.54
CA LEU A 69 -7.57 -23.30 8.28
C LEU A 69 -8.34 -22.14 7.60
N GLU A 70 -9.67 -22.20 7.61
CA GLU A 70 -10.52 -21.11 7.07
C GLU A 70 -10.35 -19.81 7.85
N LYS A 71 -10.30 -19.89 9.20
CA LYS A 71 -10.04 -18.72 10.05
C LYS A 71 -8.66 -18.12 9.80
N GLU A 72 -7.63 -18.96 9.72
CA GLU A 72 -6.26 -18.54 9.45
C GLU A 72 -6.15 -17.89 8.07
N LYS A 73 -6.77 -18.47 7.05
CA LYS A 73 -6.81 -17.88 5.71
C LYS A 73 -7.45 -16.50 5.71
N LYS A 74 -8.58 -16.32 6.39
CA LYS A 74 -9.26 -15.02 6.51
C LYS A 74 -8.42 -14.02 7.29
N ALA A 75 -7.77 -14.45 8.37
CA ALA A 75 -6.84 -13.62 9.13
C ALA A 75 -5.64 -13.19 8.28
N ARG A 76 -5.09 -14.10 7.46
CA ARG A 76 -3.99 -13.83 6.54
C ARG A 76 -4.39 -12.84 5.44
N GLU A 77 -5.55 -13.03 4.81
CA GLU A 77 -6.08 -12.09 3.80
C GLU A 77 -6.30 -10.69 4.40
N ALA A 78 -6.83 -10.60 5.62
CA ALA A 78 -6.99 -9.33 6.32
C ALA A 78 -5.64 -8.68 6.66
N ALA A 79 -4.67 -9.48 7.13
CA ALA A 79 -3.32 -9.01 7.42
C ALA A 79 -2.60 -8.51 6.15
N GLU A 80 -2.72 -9.24 5.04
CA GLU A 80 -2.15 -8.88 3.75
C GLU A 80 -2.76 -7.57 3.21
N LYS A 81 -4.09 -7.42 3.31
CA LYS A 81 -4.77 -6.18 2.96
C LYS A 81 -4.30 -5.00 3.81
N ASN A 82 -4.17 -5.19 5.13
CA ASN A 82 -3.69 -4.15 6.03
C ASN A 82 -2.23 -3.77 5.75
N ALA A 83 -1.37 -4.75 5.44
CA ALA A 83 0.02 -4.50 5.06
C ALA A 83 0.11 -3.68 3.77
N ALA A 84 -0.70 -4.02 2.76
CA ALA A 84 -0.75 -3.28 1.51
C ALA A 84 -1.24 -1.83 1.71
N ASP A 85 -2.26 -1.61 2.55
CA ASP A 85 -2.77 -0.28 2.84
C ASP A 85 -1.73 0.57 3.60
N LEU A 86 -1.07 -0.01 4.61
CA LEU A 86 0.03 0.65 5.33
C LEU A 86 1.19 1.02 4.40
N GLN A 87 1.58 0.12 3.51
CA GLN A 87 2.63 0.40 2.53
C GLN A 87 2.24 1.55 1.59
N LYS A 88 0.97 1.59 1.15
CA LYS A 88 0.45 2.68 0.33
C LYS A 88 0.45 4.01 1.07
N GLN A 89 -0.02 4.04 2.32
CA GLN A 89 -0.02 5.24 3.16
C GLN A 89 1.41 5.77 3.42
N LEU A 90 2.36 4.87 3.71
CA LEU A 90 3.77 5.25 3.88
C LEU A 90 4.35 5.86 2.61
N THR A 91 4.05 5.26 1.45
CA THR A 91 4.50 5.77 0.15
C THR A 91 3.90 7.14 -0.15
N GLN A 92 2.59 7.33 0.12
CA GLN A 92 1.92 8.61 -0.02
C GLN A 92 2.56 9.68 0.86
N SER A 93 2.74 9.39 2.15
CA SER A 93 3.33 10.33 3.11
C SER A 93 4.77 10.72 2.73
N ALA A 94 5.57 9.76 2.28
CA ALA A 94 6.94 10.03 1.83
C ALA A 94 6.97 10.99 0.63
N VAL A 95 6.09 10.76 -0.35
CA VAL A 95 5.96 11.58 -1.56
C VAL A 95 5.41 12.98 -1.24
N GLU A 96 4.39 13.08 -0.39
CA GLU A 96 3.87 14.36 0.12
C GLU A 96 4.98 15.17 0.78
N GLY A 97 5.84 14.53 1.58
CA GLY A 97 7.00 15.17 2.20
C GLY A 97 8.01 15.73 1.18
N ILE A 98 8.19 15.08 0.03
CA ILE A 98 9.06 15.57 -1.06
C ILE A 98 8.44 16.81 -1.70
N PHE A 99 7.14 16.77 -2.03
CA PHE A 99 6.46 17.91 -2.64
C PHE A 99 6.33 19.11 -1.70
N ALA A 100 6.05 18.87 -0.41
CA ALA A 100 6.01 19.94 0.59
C ALA A 100 7.36 20.64 0.75
N LYS A 101 8.48 19.89 0.71
CA LYS A 101 9.85 20.48 0.71
C LYS A 101 10.12 21.34 -0.52
N ALA A 102 9.49 21.00 -1.65
CA ALA A 102 9.52 21.78 -2.88
C ALA A 102 8.54 22.96 -2.88
N ASN A 103 7.83 23.19 -1.77
CA ASN A 103 6.78 24.20 -1.64
C ASN A 103 5.61 24.01 -2.62
N LEU A 104 5.37 22.77 -3.05
CA LEU A 104 4.22 22.38 -3.87
C LEU A 104 3.08 21.95 -2.94
N SER A 105 1.88 22.42 -3.26
CA SER A 105 0.65 22.14 -2.52
C SER A 105 0.00 20.84 -2.98
N GLY A 106 -0.76 20.19 -2.08
CA GLY A 106 -1.44 18.92 -2.35
C GLY A 106 -2.30 18.92 -3.61
N GLU A 107 -2.89 20.07 -3.95
CA GLU A 107 -3.73 20.25 -5.13
C GLU A 107 -2.94 20.13 -6.45
N GLU A 108 -1.68 20.58 -6.47
CA GLU A 108 -0.83 20.58 -7.67
C GLU A 108 -0.34 19.18 -8.05
N PHE A 109 -0.26 18.25 -7.08
CA PHE A 109 0.23 16.88 -7.30
C PHE A 109 -0.79 15.78 -7.00
N ALA A 110 -2.02 16.12 -6.59
CA ALA A 110 -3.10 15.16 -6.32
C ALA A 110 -3.35 14.20 -7.50
N GLY A 111 -3.26 14.70 -8.73
CA GLY A 111 -3.42 13.89 -9.95
C GLY A 111 -2.33 12.83 -10.15
N MET A 112 -1.14 13.04 -9.58
CA MET A 112 -0.01 12.11 -9.70
C MET A 112 0.12 11.20 -8.47
N MET A 113 -0.47 11.57 -7.34
CA MET A 113 -0.45 10.78 -6.10
C MET A 113 -1.00 9.37 -6.29
N GLY A 114 -2.06 9.20 -7.09
CA GLY A 114 -2.58 7.88 -7.43
C GLY A 114 -1.53 6.99 -8.09
N ALA A 115 -0.84 7.52 -9.10
CA ALA A 115 0.21 6.80 -9.83
C ALA A 115 1.44 6.50 -8.95
N LEU A 116 1.88 7.48 -8.15
CA LEU A 116 3.04 7.31 -7.26
C LEU A 116 2.76 6.34 -6.11
N SER A 117 1.53 6.32 -5.59
CA SER A 117 1.13 5.39 -4.52
C SER A 117 1.03 3.92 -4.96
N ALA A 118 1.04 3.67 -6.27
CA ALA A 118 1.06 2.32 -6.83
C ALA A 118 2.48 1.79 -7.06
N LEU A 119 3.50 2.65 -6.95
CA LEU A 119 4.90 2.26 -7.01
C LEU A 119 5.38 1.76 -5.65
N ASP A 120 6.51 1.05 -5.64
CA ASP A 120 7.24 0.86 -4.39
C ASP A 120 7.76 2.22 -3.87
N MET A 121 7.99 2.29 -2.56
CA MET A 121 8.32 3.54 -1.90
C MET A 121 9.58 4.22 -2.48
N GLU A 122 10.60 3.46 -2.86
CA GLU A 122 11.85 4.03 -3.37
C GLU A 122 11.69 4.55 -4.81
N ALA A 123 10.98 3.82 -5.66
CA ALA A 123 10.61 4.29 -7.00
C ALA A 123 9.68 5.52 -6.94
N ALA A 124 8.73 5.54 -6.00
CA ALA A 124 7.84 6.68 -5.78
C ALA A 124 8.61 7.94 -5.36
N LYS A 125 9.54 7.81 -4.41
CA LYS A 125 10.43 8.90 -3.99
C LYS A 125 11.27 9.41 -5.17
N THR A 126 11.93 8.50 -5.87
CA THR A 126 12.78 8.84 -7.03
C THR A 126 11.98 9.59 -8.10
N SER A 127 10.75 9.14 -8.38
CA SER A 127 9.87 9.77 -9.37
C SER A 127 9.40 11.16 -8.91
N ALA A 128 9.04 11.31 -7.63
CA ALA A 128 8.66 12.59 -7.05
C ALA A 128 9.83 13.60 -7.06
N GLU A 129 11.04 13.16 -6.68
CA GLU A 129 12.26 13.97 -6.72
C GLU A 129 12.62 14.40 -8.14
N ALA A 130 12.51 13.49 -9.12
CA ALA A 130 12.75 13.80 -10.52
C ALA A 130 11.74 14.83 -11.05
N PHE A 131 10.47 14.71 -10.67
CA PHE A 131 9.43 15.68 -11.04
C PHE A 131 9.72 17.06 -10.48
N VAL A 132 10.00 17.16 -9.17
CA VAL A 132 10.37 18.42 -8.51
C VAL A 132 11.60 19.04 -9.17
N THR A 133 12.65 18.24 -9.38
CA THR A 133 13.89 18.70 -10.04
C THR A 133 13.63 19.21 -11.45
N GLY A 134 12.73 18.56 -12.19
CA GLY A 134 12.32 18.98 -13.54
C GLY A 134 11.61 20.33 -13.55
N ILE A 135 10.75 20.60 -12.56
CA ILE A 135 10.12 21.91 -12.37
C ILE A 135 11.17 22.97 -12.07
N SER A 136 12.04 22.74 -11.08
CA SER A 136 13.06 23.71 -10.69
C SER A 136 13.98 24.10 -11.86
N LYS A 137 14.42 23.12 -12.65
CA LYS A 137 15.23 23.39 -13.86
C LYS A 137 14.48 24.21 -14.91
N ARG A 138 13.18 23.95 -15.09
CA ARG A 138 12.34 24.69 -16.03
C ARG A 138 12.15 26.14 -15.57
N ASP A 139 11.93 26.36 -14.28
CA ASP A 139 11.80 27.70 -13.71
C ASP A 139 13.09 28.52 -13.84
N GLU A 140 14.25 27.91 -13.59
CA GLU A 140 15.55 28.55 -13.82
C GLU A 140 15.76 28.93 -15.30
N ALA A 141 15.41 28.03 -16.22
CA ALA A 141 15.48 28.30 -17.65
C ALA A 141 14.54 29.43 -18.07
N ASN A 142 13.29 29.41 -17.60
CA ASN A 142 12.29 30.44 -17.87
C ASN A 142 12.71 31.80 -17.31
N LYS A 143 13.24 31.84 -16.07
CA LYS A 143 13.77 33.07 -15.47
C LYS A 143 14.95 33.62 -16.26
N THR A 144 15.86 32.76 -16.71
CA THR A 144 17.01 33.16 -17.53
C THR A 144 16.57 33.71 -18.89
N GLN A 145 15.61 33.04 -19.56
CA GLN A 145 15.04 33.52 -20.82
C GLN A 145 14.32 34.85 -20.64
N TRP A 146 13.51 34.99 -19.60
CA TRP A 146 12.82 36.23 -19.29
C TRP A 146 13.81 37.37 -18.99
N GLN A 147 14.86 37.14 -18.20
CA GLN A 147 15.90 38.14 -17.95
C GLN A 147 16.59 38.57 -19.24
N LYS A 148 16.91 37.62 -20.12
CA LYS A 148 17.50 37.91 -21.44
C LYS A 148 16.55 38.74 -22.30
N GLU A 149 15.28 38.35 -22.42
CA GLU A 149 14.29 39.09 -23.20
C GLU A 149 14.06 40.50 -22.67
N ILE A 150 13.98 40.67 -21.35
CA ILE A 150 13.84 41.99 -20.73
C ILE A 150 15.09 42.82 -21.00
N PHE A 151 16.29 42.26 -20.84
CA PHE A 151 17.55 42.98 -21.10
C PHE A 151 17.69 43.37 -22.59
N ASP A 152 17.42 42.45 -23.51
CA ASP A 152 17.52 42.67 -24.95
C ASP A 152 16.47 43.68 -25.47
N LYS A 153 15.27 43.74 -24.85
CA LYS A 153 14.19 44.66 -25.23
C LYS A 153 14.20 45.99 -24.47
N THR A 154 15.02 46.15 -23.43
CA THR A 154 15.12 47.41 -22.69
C THR A 154 16.04 48.36 -23.47
N PRO A 155 15.55 49.53 -23.95
CA PRO A 155 16.40 50.49 -24.66
C PRO A 155 17.54 50.95 -23.76
N ASN A 156 18.78 50.74 -24.20
CA ASN A 156 19.98 51.12 -23.47
C ASN A 156 19.94 52.63 -23.12
N PRO A 157 19.94 53.03 -21.82
CA PRO A 157 19.81 54.42 -21.43
C PRO A 157 21.11 55.24 -21.58
N GLY A 158 22.21 54.63 -22.04
CA GLY A 158 23.49 55.30 -22.16
C GLY A 158 24.33 54.84 -23.36
N ALA A 159 24.48 55.78 -24.31
CA ALA A 159 25.52 55.88 -25.34
C ALA A 159 25.45 54.98 -26.60
N GLY A 160 25.43 55.66 -27.76
CA GLY A 160 26.04 55.17 -29.01
C GLY A 160 25.09 54.76 -30.12
N ASP A 161 24.75 55.73 -30.97
CA ASP A 161 24.07 55.67 -32.29
C ASP A 161 22.67 55.00 -32.41
N PRO A 162 21.69 55.68 -33.04
CA PRO A 162 20.39 55.09 -33.31
C PRO A 162 20.52 53.94 -34.32
N PRO A 163 19.80 52.82 -34.13
CA PRO A 163 19.62 51.86 -35.22
C PRO A 163 18.94 52.58 -36.40
N ALA A 164 19.34 52.23 -37.62
CA ALA A 164 19.07 52.97 -38.86
C ALA A 164 17.58 53.12 -39.26
N ASN A 165 16.62 52.81 -38.38
CA ASN A 165 15.20 52.83 -38.71
C ASN A 165 14.27 53.14 -37.52
N THR A 166 14.71 53.99 -36.57
CA THR A 166 13.83 54.51 -35.51
C THR A 166 13.75 56.03 -35.59
N ASP A 167 12.52 56.53 -35.65
CA ASP A 167 12.18 57.95 -35.64
C ASP A 167 12.92 58.67 -34.49
N PRO A 168 13.83 59.62 -34.80
CA PRO A 168 14.69 60.28 -33.82
C PRO A 168 13.91 61.15 -32.81
N GLY A 169 12.59 61.29 -32.96
CA GLY A 169 11.73 62.05 -32.05
C GLY A 169 11.13 61.24 -30.89
N LYS A 170 11.11 59.89 -30.94
CA LYS A 170 10.46 59.08 -29.89
C LYS A 170 11.42 58.79 -28.73
N LYS A 171 11.27 59.55 -27.65
CA LYS A 171 11.96 59.32 -26.38
C LYS A 171 11.47 58.01 -25.75
N SER A 172 12.38 57.21 -25.22
CA SER A 172 12.01 56.00 -24.49
C SER A 172 11.34 56.36 -23.16
N ALA A 173 10.46 55.49 -22.67
CA ALA A 173 9.84 55.66 -21.34
C ALA A 173 10.90 55.78 -20.22
N ALA A 174 12.06 55.14 -20.40
CA ALA A 174 13.19 55.25 -19.47
C ALA A 174 13.82 56.66 -19.49
N ALA A 175 13.93 57.29 -20.65
CA ALA A 175 14.42 58.66 -20.77
C ALA A 175 13.47 59.67 -20.14
N GLU A 176 12.15 59.45 -20.23
CA GLU A 176 11.16 60.29 -19.55
C GLU A 176 11.20 60.13 -18.03
N TYR A 177 11.31 58.90 -17.53
CA TYR A 177 11.45 58.63 -16.09
C TYR A 177 12.74 59.24 -15.52
N ALA A 178 13.87 59.08 -16.20
CA ALA A 178 15.15 59.69 -15.78
C ALA A 178 15.08 61.22 -15.78
N LYS A 179 14.38 61.82 -16.74
CA LYS A 179 14.14 63.27 -16.79
C LYS A 179 13.25 63.74 -15.64
N GLN A 180 12.15 63.04 -15.35
CA GLN A 180 11.28 63.38 -14.21
C GLN A 180 12.02 63.21 -12.87
N TYR A 181 12.79 62.14 -12.71
CA TYR A 181 13.57 61.92 -11.49
C TYR A 181 14.62 63.02 -11.27
N SER A 182 15.37 63.39 -12.32
CA SER A 182 16.36 64.48 -12.25
C SER A 182 15.71 65.83 -12.03
N GLN A 183 14.55 66.12 -12.64
CA GLN A 183 13.77 67.33 -12.38
C GLN A 183 13.25 67.40 -10.93
N ASN A 184 12.78 66.29 -10.38
CA ASN A 184 12.28 66.22 -9.00
C ASN A 184 13.39 66.23 -7.95
N LYS A 185 14.64 65.90 -8.32
CA LYS A 185 15.78 65.80 -7.40
C LYS A 185 16.82 66.90 -7.60
N ASN A 186 16.61 67.83 -8.54
CA ASN A 186 17.45 69.00 -8.64
C ASN A 186 17.04 70.01 -7.55
N PRO A 187 17.88 70.31 -6.54
CA PRO A 187 17.57 71.39 -5.62
C PRO A 187 17.48 72.70 -6.41
N GLN A 188 16.40 73.45 -6.23
CA GLN A 188 16.34 74.81 -6.77
C GLN A 188 17.54 75.58 -6.24
N PRO A 189 18.31 76.31 -7.08
CA PRO A 189 19.34 77.19 -6.59
C PRO A 189 18.68 78.19 -5.64
N VAL A 190 19.08 78.17 -4.37
CA VAL A 190 18.74 79.22 -3.42
C VAL A 190 19.19 80.54 -4.02
N ALA A 191 18.24 81.40 -4.36
CA ALA A 191 18.52 82.76 -4.80
C ALA A 191 19.27 83.48 -3.68
N THR A 192 20.52 83.85 -3.94
CA THR A 192 21.28 84.79 -3.11
C THR A 192 20.57 86.14 -3.16
N PRO A 193 20.15 86.72 -2.03
CA PRO A 193 19.64 88.09 -2.02
C PRO A 193 20.81 89.05 -2.24
N ILE A 194 20.75 89.80 -3.35
CA ILE A 194 21.53 91.03 -3.51
C ILE A 194 20.80 92.11 -2.71
N ALA A 195 21.28 92.38 -1.50
CA ALA A 195 20.83 93.52 -0.71
C ALA A 195 21.70 94.75 -1.04
N GLY A 196 21.12 95.66 -1.83
CA GLY A 196 21.26 97.12 -1.70
C GLY A 196 22.65 97.75 -1.66
N ALA A 197 23.07 98.32 -2.79
CA ALA A 197 23.92 99.51 -2.80
C ALA A 197 23.04 100.77 -2.84
N GLN A 198 23.12 101.64 -1.83
CA GLN A 198 22.86 103.10 -1.85
C GLN A 198 23.14 103.68 -0.43
N PRO A 199 23.44 104.97 -0.27
CA PRO A 199 24.51 105.78 -0.87
C PRO A 199 25.37 106.47 0.23
N GLY A 200 26.46 107.12 -0.18
CA GLY A 200 27.45 107.70 0.73
C GLY A 200 27.00 108.91 1.57
N THR A 201 27.77 109.15 2.63
CA THR A 201 27.95 110.46 3.26
C THR A 201 29.40 110.87 3.06
N LEU A 202 29.61 111.77 2.09
CA LEU A 202 30.61 112.83 2.19
C LEU A 202 29.95 113.92 3.04
N ILE A 203 30.39 114.10 4.29
CA ILE A 203 31.03 115.28 4.92
C ILE A 203 31.51 114.83 6.30
#